data_AF-A0A0F5YLY5-F1
#
_entry.id   AF-A0A0F5YLY5-F1
#
_cell.length_a   1.000
_cell.length_b   1.000
_cell.length_c   1.000
_cell.angle_alpha   90.00
_cell.angle_beta   90.00
_cell.angle_gamma   90.00
#
_symmetry.space_group_name_H-M   'P 1'
#
loop_
_entity.id
_entity.type
_entity.pdbx_description
1 polymer ?
#
loop_
_entity_poly.entity_id
_entity_poly.type
_entity_poly.pdbx_seq_one_letter_code
_entity_poly.pdbx_strand_id
1 'polypeptide(L)'
;MVYYLTKACQYLPWRLYIELEVDFQGKQGFIDLVLKTQSPQHILMELKKTTITVAQVNNTLSRHYIEGYKQRTKQGKYPMLYIIGSQFEPEAEDYADQLNEEWNWQFKRYKYKPQVQVRNYEQLMEFFDSKLSGTDIGGFELDRVRRDVPLLYELKTGDYLT
;
A
#
# COMPACT_ATOMS: atom_id res chain seq x y z
N MET A 1 3.97 -13.95 3.40
CA MET A 1 4.04 -12.48 3.19
C MET A 1 2.79 -11.76 3.70
N VAL A 2 1.59 -12.03 3.18
CA VAL A 2 0.32 -11.42 3.65
C VAL A 2 0.11 -11.56 5.17
N TYR A 3 0.33 -12.75 5.74
CA TYR A 3 0.25 -13.02 7.18
C TYR A 3 1.18 -12.11 8.00
N TYR A 4 2.43 -11.96 7.54
CA TYR A 4 3.44 -11.17 8.21
C TYR A 4 3.16 -9.67 8.12
N LEU A 5 2.72 -9.18 6.94
CA LEU A 5 2.33 -7.77 6.76
C LEU A 5 1.11 -7.44 7.61
N THR A 6 0.15 -8.37 7.67
CA THR A 6 -1.01 -8.28 8.57
C THR A 6 -0.57 -8.16 10.02
N LYS A 7 0.39 -8.98 10.46
CA LYS A 7 0.95 -8.93 11.82
C LYS A 7 1.62 -7.59 12.11
N ALA A 8 2.50 -7.10 11.23
CA ALA A 8 3.14 -5.78 11.40
C ALA A 8 2.10 -4.65 11.49
N CYS A 9 1.05 -4.69 10.67
CA CYS A 9 -0.02 -3.70 10.67
C CYS A 9 -0.91 -3.73 11.93
N GLN A 10 -1.00 -4.86 12.64
CA GLN A 10 -1.73 -4.94 13.92
C GLN A 10 -1.07 -4.11 15.02
N TYR A 11 0.22 -3.81 14.90
CA TYR A 11 0.98 -3.00 15.85
C TYR A 11 0.90 -1.51 15.57
N LEU A 12 0.42 -1.12 14.38
CA LEU A 12 0.11 0.29 14.08
C LEU A 12 -1.16 0.70 14.82
N PRO A 13 -1.30 1.98 15.24
CA PRO A 13 -2.55 2.50 15.84
C PRO A 13 -3.68 2.67 14.79
N TRP A 14 -3.61 1.93 13.69
CA TRP A 14 -4.46 2.02 12.50
C TRP A 14 -5.31 0.77 12.36
N ARG A 15 -6.45 0.87 11.66
CA ARG A 15 -7.29 -0.30 11.41
C ARG A 15 -6.92 -0.97 10.09
N LEU A 16 -6.58 -2.25 10.16
CA LEU A 16 -6.28 -3.09 9.01
C LEU A 16 -7.54 -3.84 8.54
N TYR A 17 -7.78 -3.84 7.24
CA TYR A 17 -8.69 -4.76 6.58
C TYR A 17 -7.90 -5.60 5.58
N ILE A 18 -8.20 -6.90 5.53
CA ILE A 18 -7.63 -7.86 4.60
C ILE A 18 -8.70 -8.16 3.55
N GLU A 19 -8.31 -8.18 2.27
CA GLU A 19 -9.16 -8.55 1.14
C GLU A 19 -10.48 -7.75 1.10
N LEU A 20 -10.36 -6.45 0.81
CA LEU A 20 -11.53 -5.60 0.70
C LEU A 20 -12.07 -5.64 -0.73
N GLU A 21 -13.29 -6.15 -0.88
CA GLU A 21 -14.01 -6.06 -2.14
C GLU A 21 -14.34 -4.61 -2.50
N VAL A 22 -14.22 -4.23 -3.76
CA VAL A 22 -14.70 -2.95 -4.27
C VAL A 22 -15.42 -3.18 -5.58
N ASP A 23 -16.51 -2.44 -5.79
CA ASP A 23 -17.21 -2.40 -7.06
C ASP A 23 -17.09 -0.98 -7.62
N PHE A 24 -16.67 -0.88 -8.87
CA PHE A 24 -16.80 0.35 -9.64
C PHE A 24 -17.33 0.05 -11.03
N GLN A 25 -18.48 0.64 -11.37
CA GLN A 25 -19.15 0.48 -12.67
C GLN A 25 -19.38 -1.00 -13.06
N GLY A 26 -19.69 -1.86 -12.08
CA GLY A 26 -19.95 -3.28 -12.31
C GLY A 26 -18.69 -4.14 -12.48
N LYS A 27 -17.49 -3.56 -12.25
CA LYS A 27 -16.24 -4.30 -12.14
C LYS A 27 -15.93 -4.53 -10.66
N GLN A 28 -15.99 -5.80 -10.25
CA GLN A 28 -15.54 -6.22 -8.93
C GLN A 28 -14.01 -6.37 -8.91
N GLY A 29 -13.39 -5.89 -7.84
CA GLY A 29 -11.97 -6.06 -7.52
C GLY A 29 -11.78 -6.33 -6.03
N PHE A 30 -10.68 -7.00 -5.68
CA PHE A 30 -10.32 -7.28 -4.29
C PHE A 30 -8.95 -6.69 -4.03
N ILE A 31 -8.86 -5.72 -3.12
CA ILE A 31 -7.57 -5.16 -2.69
C ILE A 31 -7.03 -5.97 -1.51
N ASP A 32 -5.75 -6.36 -1.55
CA ASP A 32 -5.16 -7.25 -0.56
C ASP A 32 -5.21 -6.67 0.86
N LEU A 33 -4.77 -5.42 1.03
CA LEU A 33 -4.78 -4.78 2.35
C LEU A 33 -5.29 -3.33 2.26
N VAL A 34 -5.99 -2.91 3.32
CA VAL A 34 -6.37 -1.52 3.53
C VAL A 34 -5.96 -1.08 4.92
N LEU A 35 -5.14 -0.04 4.99
CA LEU A 35 -4.79 0.65 6.22
C LEU A 35 -5.61 1.93 6.36
N LYS A 36 -6.54 1.93 7.32
CA LYS A 36 -7.19 3.16 7.78
C LYS A 36 -6.25 3.90 8.70
N THR A 37 -5.54 4.87 8.12
CA THR A 37 -4.60 5.72 8.85
C THR A 37 -5.35 6.71 9.74
N GLN A 38 -4.64 7.31 10.70
CA GLN A 38 -5.14 8.48 11.43
C GLN A 38 -5.19 9.73 10.55
N SER A 39 -4.40 9.73 9.46
CA SER A 39 -4.55 10.69 8.38
C SER A 39 -5.89 10.47 7.68
N PRO A 40 -6.50 11.53 7.15
CA PRO A 40 -7.74 11.41 6.44
C PRO A 40 -7.64 10.69 5.07
N GLN A 41 -6.44 10.31 4.62
CA GLN A 41 -6.22 9.42 3.48
C GLN A 41 -5.81 8.04 3.95
N HIS A 42 -6.62 7.04 3.58
CA HIS A 42 -6.29 5.64 3.81
C HIS A 42 -5.33 5.12 2.73
N ILE A 43 -4.60 4.05 3.05
CA ILE A 43 -3.67 3.41 2.13
C ILE A 43 -4.30 2.09 1.68
N LEU A 44 -4.41 1.91 0.38
CA LEU A 44 -4.73 0.65 -0.29
C LEU A 44 -3.41 0.01 -0.69
N MET A 45 -3.26 -1.30 -0.49
CA MET A 45 -2.04 -2.03 -0.84
C MET A 45 -2.38 -3.23 -1.70
N GLU A 46 -1.80 -3.27 -2.89
CA GLU A 46 -1.82 -4.41 -3.80
C GLU A 46 -0.44 -5.08 -3.76
N LEU A 47 -0.39 -6.37 -3.48
CA LEU A 47 0.84 -7.13 -3.31
C LEU A 47 1.10 -7.99 -4.56
N LYS A 48 2.29 -7.84 -5.16
CA LYS A 48 2.75 -8.61 -6.31
C LYS A 48 3.92 -9.50 -5.90
N LYS A 49 3.90 -10.75 -6.34
CA LYS A 49 5.01 -11.70 -6.07
C LYS A 49 6.26 -11.43 -6.91
N THR A 50 6.16 -10.59 -7.92
CA THR A 50 7.21 -10.33 -8.92
C THR A 50 7.68 -8.88 -8.87
N THR A 51 8.69 -8.57 -9.68
CA THR A 51 9.07 -7.19 -9.97
C THR A 51 7.89 -6.42 -10.56
N ILE A 52 7.66 -5.20 -10.07
CA ILE A 52 6.65 -4.30 -10.60
C ILE A 52 7.17 -3.64 -11.86
N THR A 53 6.38 -3.75 -12.94
CA THR A 53 6.62 -3.10 -14.22
C THR A 53 5.49 -2.11 -14.51
N VAL A 54 5.64 -1.25 -15.51
CA VAL A 54 4.57 -0.35 -15.99
C VAL A 54 3.29 -1.13 -16.33
N ALA A 55 3.41 -2.32 -16.91
CA ALA A 55 2.27 -3.17 -17.22
C ALA A 55 1.54 -3.64 -15.96
N GLN A 56 2.27 -3.94 -14.88
CA GLN A 56 1.66 -4.29 -13.59
C GLN A 56 0.97 -3.09 -12.93
N VAL A 57 1.54 -1.88 -13.05
CA VAL A 57 0.90 -0.65 -12.59
C VAL A 57 -0.44 -0.45 -13.31
N ASN A 58 -0.45 -0.51 -14.65
CA ASN A 58 -1.67 -0.38 -15.45
C ASN A 58 -2.70 -1.47 -15.17
N ASN A 59 -2.27 -2.73 -15.03
CA ASN A 59 -3.16 -3.81 -14.66
C ASN A 59 -3.85 -3.52 -13.32
N THR A 60 -3.11 -3.02 -12.34
CA THR A 60 -3.64 -2.69 -11.02
C THR A 60 -4.63 -1.53 -11.10
N LEU A 61 -4.30 -0.47 -11.83
CA LEU A 61 -5.19 0.69 -12.03
C LEU A 61 -6.49 0.30 -12.74
N SER A 62 -6.45 -0.67 -13.65
CA SER A 62 -7.63 -1.17 -14.35
C SER A 62 -8.68 -1.83 -13.43
N ARG A 63 -8.29 -2.15 -12.18
CA ARG A 63 -9.19 -2.69 -11.15
C ARG A 63 -10.00 -1.61 -10.44
N HIS A 64 -9.73 -0.33 -10.69
CA HIS A 64 -10.49 0.81 -10.16
C HIS A 64 -10.60 0.83 -8.62
N TYR A 65 -9.54 0.39 -7.93
CA TYR A 65 -9.54 0.32 -6.46
C TYR A 65 -9.75 1.67 -5.80
N ILE A 66 -9.19 2.73 -6.37
CA ILE A 66 -9.26 4.09 -5.85
C ILE A 66 -10.71 4.60 -5.88
N GLU A 67 -11.38 4.48 -7.02
CA GLU A 67 -12.76 4.90 -7.21
C GLU A 67 -13.73 4.03 -6.41
N GLY A 68 -13.58 2.70 -6.51
CA GLY A 68 -14.43 1.74 -5.81
C GLY A 68 -14.33 1.90 -4.30
N TYR A 69 -13.13 2.14 -3.75
CA TYR A 69 -12.95 2.41 -2.33
C TYR A 69 -13.65 3.70 -1.89
N LYS A 70 -13.47 4.79 -2.66
CA LYS A 70 -14.10 6.09 -2.37
C LYS A 70 -15.63 5.97 -2.38
N GLN A 71 -16.19 5.25 -3.35
CA GLN A 71 -17.62 4.99 -3.45
C GLN A 71 -18.12 4.15 -2.26
N ARG A 72 -17.47 3.02 -1.97
CA ARG A 72 -17.86 2.09 -0.89
C ARG A 72 -17.84 2.77 0.48
N THR A 73 -16.82 3.56 0.76
CA THR A 73 -16.65 4.22 2.06
C THR A 73 -17.42 5.52 2.19
N LYS A 74 -17.99 6.04 1.09
CA LYS A 74 -18.55 7.40 0.99
C LYS A 74 -17.56 8.47 1.48
N GLN A 75 -16.26 8.17 1.43
CA GLN A 75 -15.22 9.04 1.95
C GLN A 75 -15.02 10.18 0.95
N GLY A 76 -15.10 11.42 1.44
CA GLY A 76 -14.87 12.61 0.60
C GLY A 76 -13.44 12.71 0.03
N LYS A 77 -12.54 11.80 0.43
CA LYS A 77 -11.10 11.89 0.26
C LYS A 77 -10.60 10.67 -0.49
N TYR A 78 -9.74 10.89 -1.47
CA TYR A 78 -9.17 9.78 -2.24
C TYR A 78 -8.08 9.07 -1.42
N PRO A 79 -8.01 7.72 -1.47
CA PRO A 79 -6.94 6.98 -0.83
C PRO A 79 -5.63 7.09 -1.64
N MET A 80 -4.54 6.62 -1.02
CA MET A 80 -3.27 6.35 -1.69
C MET A 80 -3.22 4.86 -2.05
N LEU A 81 -2.77 4.52 -3.25
CA LEU A 81 -2.61 3.14 -3.72
C LEU A 81 -1.13 2.78 -3.76
N TYR A 82 -0.73 1.82 -2.94
CA TYR A 82 0.62 1.27 -2.91
C TYR A 82 0.62 -0.05 -3.66
N ILE A 83 1.47 -0.17 -4.67
CA ILE A 83 1.72 -1.41 -5.40
C ILE A 83 3.06 -1.92 -4.89
N ILE A 84 3.06 -3.09 -4.24
CA ILE A 84 4.23 -3.60 -3.53
C ILE A 84 4.71 -4.90 -4.16
N GLY A 85 5.94 -4.92 -4.63
CA GLY A 85 6.57 -6.08 -5.27
C GLY A 85 7.84 -6.50 -4.56
N SER A 86 8.47 -7.57 -5.06
CA SER A 86 9.81 -7.96 -4.59
C SER A 86 10.87 -6.90 -4.92
N GLN A 87 10.73 -6.28 -6.09
CA GLN A 87 11.48 -5.14 -6.63
C GLN A 87 10.53 -4.34 -7.55
N PHE A 88 10.99 -3.22 -8.10
CA PHE A 88 10.30 -2.49 -9.15
C PHE A 88 11.31 -1.96 -10.17
N GLU A 89 10.88 -1.84 -11.41
CA GLU A 89 11.65 -1.20 -12.47
C GLU A 89 11.65 0.32 -12.26
N PRO A 90 12.75 1.04 -12.50
CA PRO A 90 12.78 2.51 -12.44
C PRO A 90 11.68 3.14 -13.32
N GLU A 91 11.41 2.57 -14.48
CA GLU A 91 10.36 3.01 -15.39
C GLU A 91 8.95 2.90 -14.78
N ALA A 92 8.73 1.95 -13.87
CA ALA A 92 7.47 1.83 -13.16
C ALA A 92 7.29 2.92 -12.09
N GLU A 93 8.39 3.36 -11.48
CA GLU A 93 8.42 4.49 -10.54
C GLU A 93 8.19 5.82 -11.28
N ASP A 94 8.96 6.07 -12.34
CA ASP A 94 8.80 7.26 -13.19
C ASP A 94 7.36 7.37 -13.72
N TYR A 95 6.77 6.25 -14.13
CA TYR A 95 5.39 6.21 -14.60
C TYR A 95 4.38 6.52 -13.48
N ALA A 96 4.60 6.00 -12.27
CA ALA A 96 3.75 6.31 -11.12
C ALA A 96 3.81 7.81 -10.77
N ASP A 97 4.99 8.43 -10.86
CA ASP A 97 5.17 9.85 -10.63
C ASP A 97 4.48 10.71 -11.69
N GLN A 98 4.60 10.36 -12.97
CA GLN A 98 3.85 11.01 -14.05
C GLN A 98 2.33 10.95 -13.82
N LEU A 99 1.80 9.78 -13.44
CA LEU A 99 0.38 9.63 -13.11
C LEU A 99 -0.04 10.52 -11.93
N ASN A 100 0.80 10.65 -10.90
CA ASN A 100 0.53 11.52 -9.76
C ASN A 100 0.50 13.00 -10.17
N GLU A 101 1.38 13.42 -11.08
CA GLU A 101 1.35 14.77 -11.66
C GLU A 101 0.07 15.03 -12.46
N GLU A 102 -0.30 14.11 -13.33
CA GLU A 102 -1.54 14.18 -14.10
C GLU A 102 -2.77 14.26 -13.18
N TRP A 103 -2.84 13.41 -12.15
CA TRP A 103 -3.90 13.42 -11.17
C TRP A 103 -3.90 14.68 -10.32
N ASN A 104 -2.74 15.27 -10.02
CA ASN A 104 -2.67 16.55 -9.33
C ASN A 104 -3.40 17.64 -10.12
N TRP A 105 -3.25 17.65 -11.45
CA TRP A 105 -3.95 18.56 -12.34
C TRP A 105 -5.45 18.23 -12.48
N GLN A 106 -5.78 16.97 -12.73
CA GLN A 106 -7.16 16.51 -12.92
C GLN A 106 -8.01 16.73 -11.66
N PHE A 107 -7.45 16.44 -10.48
CA PHE A 107 -8.12 16.55 -9.19
C PHE A 107 -7.74 17.82 -8.43
N LYS A 108 -7.35 18.90 -9.12
CA LYS A 108 -6.87 20.16 -8.51
C LYS A 108 -7.76 20.77 -7.43
N ARG A 109 -9.08 20.53 -7.49
CA ARG A 109 -10.07 21.01 -6.50
C ARG A 109 -10.18 20.16 -5.24
N TYR A 110 -9.61 18.96 -5.23
CA TYR A 110 -9.62 18.06 -4.09
C TYR A 110 -8.41 18.33 -3.20
N LYS A 111 -8.65 18.57 -1.91
CA LYS A 111 -7.58 18.69 -0.90
C LYS A 111 -6.78 17.38 -0.78
N TYR A 112 -7.47 16.24 -0.88
CA TYR A 112 -6.90 14.90 -0.77
C TYR A 112 -7.11 14.15 -2.09
N LYS A 113 -6.07 14.18 -2.93
CA LYS A 113 -6.05 13.64 -4.29
C LYS A 113 -5.61 12.17 -4.30
N PRO A 114 -6.04 11.37 -5.28
CA PRO A 114 -5.52 10.02 -5.42
C PRO A 114 -4.01 10.07 -5.67
N GLN A 115 -3.31 9.06 -5.18
CA GLN A 115 -1.88 8.88 -5.41
C GLN A 115 -1.59 7.41 -5.65
N VAL A 116 -0.62 7.12 -6.49
CA VAL A 116 -0.07 5.78 -6.70
C VAL A 116 1.41 5.79 -6.34
N GLN A 117 1.87 4.78 -5.62
CA GLN A 117 3.29 4.59 -5.31
C GLN A 117 3.66 3.14 -5.57
N VAL A 118 4.78 2.93 -6.25
CA VAL A 118 5.43 1.61 -6.31
C VAL A 118 6.42 1.52 -5.17
N ARG A 119 6.46 0.37 -4.50
CA ARG A 119 7.44 0.11 -3.43
C ARG A 119 7.90 -1.33 -3.48
N ASN A 120 9.11 -1.58 -3.00
CA ASN A 120 9.51 -2.93 -2.64
C ASN A 120 9.13 -3.24 -1.17
N TYR A 121 9.31 -4.49 -0.74
CA TYR A 121 8.99 -4.88 0.64
C TYR A 121 9.86 -4.17 1.68
N GLU A 122 11.14 -3.94 1.39
CA GLU A 122 12.07 -3.26 2.31
C GLU A 122 11.59 -1.83 2.60
N GLN A 123 11.31 -1.04 1.56
CA GLN A 123 10.76 0.31 1.67
C GLN A 123 9.40 0.36 2.37
N LEU A 124 8.57 -0.69 2.24
CA LEU A 124 7.32 -0.80 2.97
C LEU A 124 7.57 -1.04 4.47
N MET A 125 8.56 -1.87 4.81
CA MET A 125 8.93 -2.13 6.20
C MET A 125 9.56 -0.89 6.84
N GLU A 126 10.45 -0.18 6.15
CA GLU A 126 10.99 1.11 6.61
C GLU A 126 9.87 2.13 6.87
N PHE A 127 8.86 2.16 5.99
CA PHE A 127 7.69 3.00 6.19
C PHE A 127 6.96 2.62 7.49
N PHE A 128 6.70 1.33 7.74
CA PHE A 128 6.06 0.89 8.98
C PHE A 128 6.91 1.20 10.21
N ASP A 129 8.22 0.96 10.14
CA ASP A 129 9.16 1.26 11.22
C ASP A 129 9.11 2.74 11.60
N SER A 130 9.12 3.63 10.59
CA SER A 130 9.01 5.08 10.81
C SER A 130 7.71 5.52 11.49
N LYS A 131 6.62 4.77 11.29
CA LYS A 131 5.33 5.06 11.92
C LYS A 131 5.26 4.53 13.33
N LEU A 132 5.84 3.36 13.59
CA LEU A 132 5.95 2.78 14.92
C LEU A 132 6.89 3.59 15.81
N SER A 133 8.04 4.04 15.29
CA SER A 133 9.00 4.87 16.04
C SER A 133 8.43 6.21 16.51
N GLY A 134 7.40 6.71 15.82
CA GLY A 134 6.68 7.93 16.19
C GLY A 134 5.58 7.74 17.24
N THR A 135 5.39 6.53 17.76
CA THR A 135 4.43 6.24 18.84
C THR A 135 5.11 6.19 20.20
N ASP A 136 4.40 6.52 21.29
CA ASP A 136 4.91 6.53 22.67
C ASP A 136 5.44 5.15 23.16
N ILE A 137 5.21 4.09 22.37
CA ILE A 137 5.61 2.70 22.62
C ILE A 137 6.66 2.20 21.61
N GLY A 138 7.19 3.09 20.77
CA GLY A 138 7.86 2.76 19.51
C GLY A 138 9.00 1.76 19.61
N GLY A 139 9.92 1.91 20.56
CA GLY A 139 11.06 0.98 20.68
C GLY A 139 10.65 -0.45 21.06
N PHE A 140 9.69 -0.61 21.97
CA PHE A 140 9.24 -1.91 22.45
C PHE A 140 8.40 -2.66 21.41
N GLU A 141 7.48 -1.96 20.75
CA GLU A 141 6.66 -2.56 19.70
C GLU A 141 7.46 -2.85 18.42
N LEU A 142 8.47 -2.03 18.08
CA LEU A 142 9.40 -2.33 16.98
C LEU A 142 10.17 -3.63 17.23
N ASP A 143 10.76 -3.79 18.42
CA ASP A 143 11.50 -5.01 18.77
C ASP A 143 10.59 -6.25 18.79
N ARG A 144 9.32 -6.07 19.17
CA ARG A 144 8.31 -7.13 19.15
C ARG A 144 7.86 -7.48 17.74
N VAL A 145 7.61 -6.49 16.87
CA VAL A 145 7.29 -6.70 15.46
C VAL A 145 8.43 -7.41 14.76
N ARG A 146 9.68 -6.99 14.99
CA ARG A 146 10.88 -7.63 14.43
C ARG A 146 11.05 -9.08 14.90
N ARG A 147 10.68 -9.39 16.14
CA ARG A 147 10.69 -10.75 16.70
C ARG A 147 9.55 -11.63 16.19
N ASP A 148 8.35 -11.08 16.07
CA ASP A 148 7.15 -11.82 15.67
C ASP A 148 7.03 -11.98 14.15
N VAL A 149 7.76 -11.13 13.41
CA VAL A 149 7.70 -11.02 11.96
C VAL A 149 9.13 -10.95 11.35
N PRO A 150 10.07 -11.83 11.77
CA PRO A 150 11.47 -11.74 11.36
C PRO A 150 11.62 -11.91 9.84
N LEU A 151 10.77 -12.75 9.26
CA LEU A 151 10.67 -13.02 7.83
C LEU A 151 10.28 -11.81 6.96
N LEU A 152 9.92 -10.64 7.50
CA LEU A 152 9.81 -9.41 6.68
C LEU A 152 11.09 -8.56 6.71
N TYR A 153 11.88 -8.64 7.77
CA TYR A 153 13.14 -7.91 7.93
C TYR A 153 14.33 -8.73 7.42
N GLU A 154 14.20 -10.06 7.38
CA GLU A 154 15.18 -10.99 6.85
C GLU A 154 15.02 -11.23 5.33
N LEU A 155 14.03 -10.61 4.68
CA LEU A 155 13.89 -10.60 3.21
C LEU A 155 14.98 -9.74 2.57
N LYS A 156 16.22 -10.19 2.65
CA LYS A 156 17.16 -9.93 1.55
C LYS A 156 16.63 -10.72 0.37
N THR A 157 16.34 -10.01 -0.71
CA THR A 157 16.06 -10.51 -2.06
C THR A 157 16.78 -11.84 -2.36
N GLY A 158 16.09 -12.98 -2.25
CA GLY A 158 16.72 -14.26 -2.58
C GLY A 158 15.93 -15.52 -2.26
N ASP A 159 15.51 -15.74 -1.01
CA ASP A 159 15.42 -17.14 -0.53
C ASP A 159 14.03 -17.80 -0.57
N TYR A 160 13.05 -17.26 -1.30
CA TYR A 160 11.71 -17.87 -1.40
C TYR A 160 11.17 -18.02 -2.83
N LEU A 161 12.05 -18.10 -3.84
CA LEU A 161 11.70 -18.50 -5.22
C LEU A 161 11.88 -19.99 -5.51
N THR A 162 11.87 -20.85 -4.48
CA THR A 162 11.73 -22.30 -4.63
C THR A 162 10.48 -22.80 -3.96
#